data_AF-A0A925CNV2-F1
#
_entry.id   AF-A0A925CNV2-F1
#
_cell.length_a   1.000
_cell.length_b   1.000
_cell.length_c   1.000
_cell.angle_alpha   90.00
_cell.angle_beta   90.00
_cell.angle_gamma   90.00
#
_symmetry.space_group_name_H-M   'P 1'
#
loop_
_entity.id
_entity.type
_entity.pdbx_description
1 polymer ?
#
loop_
_entity_poly.entity_id
_entity_poly.type
_entity_poly.pdbx_seq_one_letter_code
_entity_poly.pdbx_strand_id
1 'polypeptide(L)'
;MFLIVGGALLGYLSIWKPYNEALTGSQTIQLNRTGIALAILFPLMGVILAIGGEAASNHIKAQTTGKKTKLGWVYIAIIAAIALGVHWVVETRFESLGYTV
;
A
#
# COMPACT_ATOMS: atom_id res chain seq x y z
N MET A 1 -8.15 -9.23 -9.92
CA MET A 1 -9.29 -8.85 -9.05
C MET A 1 -9.01 -9.11 -7.57
N PHE A 2 -8.62 -10.33 -7.16
CA PHE A 2 -8.34 -10.66 -5.74
C PHE A 2 -7.31 -9.76 -5.05
N LEU A 3 -6.26 -9.34 -5.73
CA LEU A 3 -5.26 -8.42 -5.17
C LEU A 3 -5.84 -7.04 -4.84
N ILE A 4 -6.75 -6.53 -5.67
CA ILE A 4 -7.40 -5.23 -5.43
C ILE A 4 -8.32 -5.34 -4.21
N VAL A 5 -9.11 -6.40 -4.12
CA VAL A 5 -10.03 -6.65 -3.00
C VAL A 5 -9.25 -6.90 -1.70
N GLY A 6 -8.19 -7.70 -1.73
CA GLY A 6 -7.33 -7.95 -0.57
C GLY A 6 -6.63 -6.68 -0.09
N GLY A 7 -6.16 -5.86 -1.03
CA GLY A 7 -5.62 -4.53 -0.75
C GLY A 7 -6.60 -3.61 -0.04
N ALA A 8 -7.83 -3.54 -0.54
CA ALA A 8 -8.90 -2.75 0.05
C ALA A 8 -9.27 -3.24 1.46
N LEU A 9 -9.32 -4.56 1.69
CA LEU A 9 -9.57 -5.13 3.01
C LEU A 9 -8.44 -4.78 4.00
N LEU A 10 -7.18 -4.87 3.57
CA LEU A 10 -6.02 -4.47 4.37
C LEU A 10 -6.03 -2.98 4.68
N GLY A 11 -6.44 -2.14 3.73
CA GLY A 11 -6.61 -0.70 3.92
C GLY A 11 -7.73 -0.39 4.91
N TYR A 12 -8.85 -1.11 4.83
CA TYR A 12 -9.92 -0.97 5.80
C TYR A 12 -9.45 -1.31 7.23
N LEU A 13 -8.74 -2.43 7.40
CA LEU A 13 -8.29 -2.88 8.72
C LEU A 13 -7.12 -2.04 9.28
N SER A 14 -6.19 -1.62 8.42
CA SER A 14 -4.93 -1.00 8.86
C SER A 14 -4.92 0.52 8.82
N ILE A 15 -5.84 1.14 8.07
CA ILE A 15 -5.95 2.60 7.92
C ILE A 15 -7.31 3.09 8.41
N TRP A 16 -8.40 2.60 7.80
CA TRP A 16 -9.74 3.16 8.06
C TRP A 16 -10.25 2.89 9.47
N LYS A 17 -10.15 1.63 9.93
CA LYS A 17 -10.58 1.23 11.27
C LYS A 17 -9.85 2.01 12.38
N PRO A 18 -8.50 2.05 12.42
CA PRO A 18 -7.80 2.85 13.43
C PRO A 18 -8.08 4.34 13.32
N TYR A 19 -8.31 4.87 12.11
CA TYR A 19 -8.71 6.28 11.93
C TYR A 19 -10.10 6.57 12.52
N ASN A 20 -11.05 5.67 12.34
CA ASN A 20 -12.37 5.81 12.92
C ASN A 20 -12.34 5.67 14.46
N GLU A 21 -11.51 4.76 14.97
CA GLU A 21 -11.26 4.62 16.42
C GLU A 21 -10.63 5.91 17.00
N ALA A 22 -9.74 6.57 16.25
CA ALA A 22 -9.19 7.90 16.58
C ALA A 22 -10.29 8.96 16.70
N LEU A 23 -11.17 9.02 15.70
CA LEU A 23 -12.28 9.98 15.67
C LEU A 23 -13.26 9.78 16.82
N THR A 24 -13.44 8.53 17.27
CA THR A 24 -14.29 8.21 18.43
C THR A 24 -13.61 8.44 19.79
N GLY A 25 -12.36 8.93 19.81
CA GLY A 25 -11.65 9.31 21.03
C GLY A 25 -10.97 8.14 21.76
N SER A 26 -10.59 7.08 21.06
CA SER A 26 -9.87 5.95 21.67
C SER A 26 -8.52 6.41 22.23
N GLN A 27 -8.16 6.02 23.46
CA GLN A 27 -6.94 6.52 24.13
C GLN A 27 -5.63 6.00 23.52
N THR A 28 -5.67 4.89 22.78
CA THR A 28 -4.51 4.30 22.10
C THR A 28 -4.91 3.75 20.74
N ILE A 29 -4.06 3.99 19.74
CA ILE A 29 -4.26 3.54 18.36
C ILE A 29 -3.03 2.73 17.97
N GLN A 30 -3.24 1.50 17.51
CA GLN A 30 -2.15 0.69 16.99
C GLN A 30 -2.09 0.80 15.47
N LEU A 31 -1.11 1.54 14.96
CA LEU A 31 -0.84 1.57 13.53
C LEU A 31 0.03 0.37 13.11
N ASN A 32 -0.53 -0.51 12.29
CA ASN A 32 0.22 -1.58 11.65
C ASN A 32 0.86 -1.06 10.35
N ARG A 33 2.09 -0.55 10.44
CA ARG A 33 2.85 -0.01 9.30
C ARG A 33 3.00 -1.02 8.15
N THR A 34 3.16 -2.30 8.47
CA THR A 34 3.22 -3.39 7.47
C THR A 34 1.88 -3.56 6.76
N GLY A 35 0.77 -3.50 7.51
CA GLY A 35 -0.59 -3.58 6.95
C GLY A 35 -0.89 -2.43 5.98
N ILE A 36 -0.42 -1.22 6.30
CA ILE A 36 -0.54 -0.04 5.42
C ILE A 36 0.26 -0.22 4.13
N ALA A 37 1.52 -0.66 4.23
CA ALA A 37 2.33 -0.92 3.05
C ALA A 37 1.69 -1.99 2.13
N LEU A 38 1.16 -3.06 2.71
CA LEU A 38 0.49 -4.12 1.95
C LEU A 38 -0.83 -3.65 1.33
N ALA A 39 -1.59 -2.80 2.03
CA ALA A 39 -2.82 -2.19 1.52
C ALA A 39 -2.60 -1.34 0.27
N ILE A 40 -1.38 -0.83 0.06
CA ILE A 40 -0.98 -0.02 -1.10
C ILE A 40 -0.37 -0.90 -2.20
N LEU A 41 0.47 -1.85 -1.82
CA LEU A 41 1.15 -2.78 -2.74
C LEU A 41 0.17 -3.68 -3.49
N PHE A 42 -0.81 -4.24 -2.79
CA PHE A 42 -1.76 -5.20 -3.36
C PHE A 42 -2.65 -4.60 -4.47
N PRO A 43 -3.33 -3.45 -4.27
CA PRO A 43 -4.12 -2.83 -5.33
C PRO A 43 -3.25 -2.28 -6.46
N LEU A 44 -2.06 -1.71 -6.17
CA LEU A 44 -1.12 -1.31 -7.23
C LEU A 44 -0.73 -2.49 -8.12
N MET A 45 -0.36 -3.62 -7.52
CA MET A 45 -0.02 -4.83 -8.26
C MET A 45 -1.23 -5.35 -9.05
N GLY A 46 -2.43 -5.30 -8.46
CA GLY A 46 -3.67 -5.66 -9.11
C GLY A 46 -3.98 -4.79 -10.33
N VAL A 47 -3.73 -3.48 -10.25
CA VAL A 47 -3.90 -2.53 -11.35
C VAL A 47 -2.84 -2.73 -12.44
N ILE A 48 -1.57 -2.93 -12.07
CA ILE A 48 -0.49 -3.22 -13.01
C ILE A 48 -0.79 -4.50 -13.81
N LEU A 49 -1.27 -5.54 -13.14
CA LEU A 49 -1.67 -6.80 -13.79
C LEU A 49 -2.93 -6.62 -14.66
N ALA A 50 -3.89 -5.79 -14.23
CA ALA A 50 -5.12 -5.55 -14.99
C ALA A 50 -4.87 -4.70 -16.26
N ILE A 51 -4.04 -3.66 -16.17
CA ILE A 51 -3.72 -2.75 -17.29
C ILE A 51 -2.66 -3.37 -18.20
N GLY A 52 -1.63 -3.99 -17.62
CA GLY A 52 -0.50 -4.54 -18.37
C GLY A 52 -0.71 -5.94 -18.93
N GLY A 53 -1.81 -6.62 -18.56
CA GLY A 53 -2.21 -7.92 -19.12
C GLY A 53 -1.09 -8.97 -19.10
N GLU A 54 -0.98 -9.74 -20.20
CA GLU A 54 0.06 -10.75 -20.37
C GLU A 54 1.48 -10.17 -20.41
N ALA A 55 1.66 -8.94 -20.89
CA ALA A 55 2.97 -8.30 -20.95
C ALA A 55 3.53 -8.00 -19.55
N ALA A 56 2.69 -7.46 -18.65
CA ALA A 56 3.07 -7.26 -17.25
C ALA A 56 3.25 -8.59 -16.51
N SER A 57 2.38 -9.58 -16.74
CA SER A 57 2.51 -10.92 -16.15
C SER A 57 3.84 -11.59 -16.55
N ASN A 58 4.20 -11.53 -17.82
CA ASN A 58 5.47 -12.06 -18.33
C ASN A 58 6.67 -11.26 -17.82
N HIS A 59 6.57 -9.94 -17.67
CA HIS A 59 7.64 -9.11 -17.12
C HIS A 59 7.86 -9.38 -15.62
N ILE A 60 6.78 -9.54 -14.85
CA ILE A 60 6.84 -9.91 -13.43
C ILE A 60 7.48 -11.30 -13.29
N LYS A 61 7.03 -12.30 -14.07
CA LYS A 61 7.65 -13.63 -14.08
C LYS A 61 9.14 -13.60 -14.45
N ALA A 62 9.52 -12.77 -15.43
CA ALA A 62 10.92 -12.60 -15.84
C ALA A 62 11.78 -11.92 -14.75
N GLN A 63 11.18 -11.04 -13.94
CA GLN A 63 11.85 -10.45 -12.78
C GLN A 63 11.98 -11.45 -11.62
N THR A 64 11.01 -12.35 -11.42
CA THR A 64 11.12 -13.45 -10.44
C THR A 64 12.26 -14.41 -10.78
N THR A 65 12.65 -14.51 -12.06
CA THR A 65 13.82 -15.29 -12.52
C THR A 65 15.16 -14.55 -12.37
N GLY A 66 15.18 -13.36 -11.74
CA GLY A 66 16.40 -12.65 -11.36
C GLY A 66 16.97 -11.68 -12.39
N LYS A 67 16.36 -11.55 -13.59
CA LYS A 67 16.75 -10.50 -14.55
C LYS A 67 16.11 -9.16 -14.17
N LYS A 68 16.74 -8.45 -13.24
CA LYS A 68 16.35 -7.06 -12.88
C LYS A 68 16.64 -6.11 -14.04
N THR A 69 15.61 -5.76 -14.80
CA THR A 69 15.69 -4.75 -15.87
C THR A 69 15.66 -3.34 -15.29
N LYS A 70 16.24 -2.34 -15.98
CA LYS A 70 16.20 -0.91 -15.55
C LYS A 70 14.77 -0.41 -15.32
N LEU A 71 13.79 -0.88 -16.11
CA LEU A 71 12.37 -0.58 -15.90
C LEU A 71 11.84 -1.12 -14.56
N GLY A 72 12.31 -2.28 -14.09
CA GLY A 72 11.90 -2.83 -12.79
C GLY A 72 12.25 -1.94 -11.61
N TRP A 73 13.42 -1.30 -11.65
CA TRP A 73 13.83 -0.33 -10.63
C TRP A 73 12.96 0.92 -10.64
N VAL A 74 12.55 1.39 -11.82
CA VAL A 74 11.62 2.53 -11.94
C VAL A 74 10.27 2.18 -11.30
N TYR A 75 9.75 0.98 -11.55
CA TYR A 75 8.51 0.52 -10.91
C TYR A 75 8.63 0.42 -9.39
N ILE A 76 9.74 -0.15 -8.89
CA ILE A 76 10.00 -0.21 -7.44
C ILE A 76 10.06 1.20 -6.84
N ALA A 77 10.74 2.13 -7.51
CA ALA A 77 10.84 3.52 -7.05
C ALA A 77 9.49 4.22 -6.99
N ILE A 78 8.63 4.04 -8.01
CA ILE A 78 7.27 4.59 -8.03
C ILE A 78 6.43 4.01 -6.89
N ILE A 79 6.45 2.68 -6.71
CA ILE A 79 5.71 2.00 -5.63
C ILE A 79 6.19 2.48 -4.26
N ALA A 80 7.51 2.62 -4.07
CA ALA A 80 8.07 3.15 -2.84
C ALA A 80 7.65 4.61 -2.59
N ALA A 81 7.66 5.46 -3.61
CA ALA A 81 7.22 6.85 -3.50
C ALA A 81 5.73 6.95 -3.12
N ILE A 82 4.87 6.13 -3.72
CA ILE A 82 3.45 6.07 -3.37
C ILE A 82 3.28 5.57 -1.93
N ALA A 83 4.00 4.53 -1.53
CA ALA A 83 3.92 3.99 -0.17
C ALA A 83 4.34 5.03 0.88
N LEU A 84 5.43 5.75 0.65
CA LEU A 84 5.88 6.84 1.51
C LEU A 84 4.89 8.00 1.56
N GLY A 85 4.33 8.39 0.41
CA GLY A 85 3.33 9.46 0.33
C GLY A 85 2.07 9.13 1.12
N VAL A 86 1.56 7.89 1.00
CA VAL A 86 0.40 7.45 1.78
C VAL A 86 0.74 7.34 3.26
N HIS A 87 1.91 6.82 3.63
CA HIS A 87 2.34 6.79 5.03
C HIS A 87 2.34 8.20 5.63
N TRP A 88 2.96 9.16 4.95
CA TRP A 88 3.03 10.55 5.39
C TRP A 88 1.64 11.16 5.55
N VAL A 89 0.74 10.98 4.57
CA VAL A 89 -0.64 11.48 4.67
C VAL A 89 -1.38 10.85 5.87
N VAL A 90 -1.22 9.55 6.09
CA VAL A 90 -1.86 8.86 7.23
C VAL A 90 -1.32 9.42 8.55
N GLU A 91 0.00 9.55 8.68
CA GLU A 91 0.68 10.08 9.87
C GLU A 91 0.23 11.51 10.18
N THR A 92 0.25 12.42 9.19
CA THR A 92 -0.23 13.80 9.37
C THR A 92 -1.71 13.87 9.78
N ARG A 93 -2.54 12.93 9.34
CA ARG A 93 -3.95 12.86 9.74
C ARG A 93 -4.10 12.44 11.20
N PHE A 94 -3.36 11.44 11.65
CA PHE A 94 -3.37 11.03 13.05
C PHE A 94 -2.76 12.10 13.98
N GLU A 95 -1.69 12.76 13.56
CA GLU A 95 -1.12 13.92 14.26
C GLU A 95 -2.13 15.06 14.39
N SER A 96 -2.89 15.35 13.32
CA SER A 96 -3.95 16.38 13.35
C SER A 96 -5.11 16.04 14.32
N LEU A 97 -5.24 14.77 14.71
CA LEU A 97 -6.19 14.29 15.70
C LEU A 97 -5.60 14.21 17.12
N GLY A 98 -4.33 14.62 17.30
CA GLY A 98 -3.65 14.64 18.60
C GLY A 98 -2.93 13.35 18.98
N TYR A 99 -2.74 12.42 18.03
CA TYR A 99 -2.06 11.15 18.27
C TYR A 99 -0.60 11.20 17.76
N THR A 100 0.33 10.71 18.58
CA THR A 100 1.73 10.49 18.20
C THR A 100 1.88 9.08 17.61
N VAL A 101 2.46 8.97 16.40
CA VAL A 101 2.46 7.74 15.58
C VAL A 101 3.88 7.30 15.19
#